data_AF-A0AAW1SNZ2-F1
#
_entry.id   AF-A0AAW1SNZ2-F1
#
_cell.length_a   1.000
_cell.length_b   1.000
_cell.length_c   1.000
_cell.angle_alpha   90.00
_cell.angle_beta   90.00
_cell.angle_gamma   90.00
#
_symmetry.space_group_name_H-M   'P 1'
#
loop_
_entity.id
_entity.type
_entity.pdbx_description
1 polymer ?
#
loop_
_entity_poly.entity_id
_entity_poly.type
_entity_poly.pdbx_seq_one_letter_code
_entity_poly.pdbx_strand_id
1 'polypeptide(L)'
;MSQSVFQPVGQKRLTNVAMVRLKKKGKRFEIACYKNKVVNWRERVEKDLDEVLQTTTVFANVSKGVLAKREDLLDVFGTDDEEKICIRLLAEGELQVSDKERELEYGTLFRDVASVISEKCVNPENNRPYTLTMIERGLKDLGFAVDPKKNAKQQALEALPQLQSKIPIRRARMRLKIAVNLANENDLHMLLRAEKADIEQTNFSNTQMTIICLAEPGCFRNMHSMVQSMSSGSGRVEVIALAATDEGNTGAQYTASTVSENQKGAHSHPSSIGGPTAAEASRPSAAANANGFQPIQASAAPQSTPAADKAEKASLPVVYERGPVASIPEEHVGASRKARFSELDQLQPGWTIEVKGRPGGGVADPTFYSPSGQQVSSFAIARRTALQRVYGRTRMICAGDGPKHGDGQCR
;
A
#
# COMPACT_ATOMS: atom_id res chain seq x y z
N MET A 1 -8.91 -66.42 3.53
CA MET A 1 -9.96 -65.41 3.80
C MET A 1 -9.41 -64.45 4.84
N SER A 2 -8.79 -63.35 4.42
CA SER A 2 -8.15 -62.37 5.32
C SER A 2 -9.22 -61.68 6.17
N GLN A 3 -9.02 -61.70 7.50
CA GLN A 3 -9.93 -61.15 8.50
C GLN A 3 -10.22 -59.66 8.25
N SER A 4 -11.50 -59.27 8.38
CA SER A 4 -11.93 -57.88 8.35
C SER A 4 -11.30 -57.12 9.52
N VAL A 5 -10.51 -56.10 9.22
CA VAL A 5 -9.88 -55.25 10.24
C VAL A 5 -10.98 -54.42 10.92
N PHE A 6 -11.26 -54.71 12.20
CA PHE A 6 -12.15 -53.95 13.09
C PHE A 6 -11.44 -52.70 13.66
N GLN A 7 -10.74 -51.97 12.80
CA GLN A 7 -10.22 -50.65 13.14
C GLN A 7 -10.74 -49.67 12.08
N PRO A 8 -11.29 -48.52 12.48
CA PRO A 8 -11.70 -47.51 11.52
C PRO A 8 -10.46 -47.14 10.70
N VAL A 9 -10.57 -47.27 9.37
CA VAL A 9 -9.50 -46.95 8.44
C VAL A 9 -9.07 -45.51 8.73
N GLY A 10 -7.79 -45.31 9.06
CA GLY A 10 -7.23 -44.01 9.43
C GLY A 10 -7.22 -43.04 8.24
N GLN A 11 -8.39 -42.54 7.83
CA GLN A 11 -8.51 -41.60 6.75
C GLN A 11 -8.22 -40.19 7.26
N LYS A 12 -6.98 -39.73 7.08
CA LYS A 12 -6.60 -38.35 7.36
C LYS A 12 -7.13 -37.44 6.25
N ARG A 13 -8.25 -36.77 6.50
CA ARG A 13 -8.79 -35.74 5.60
C ARG A 13 -8.23 -34.39 5.99
N LEU A 14 -7.56 -33.72 5.06
CA LEU A 14 -7.15 -32.33 5.25
C LEU A 14 -8.41 -31.45 5.20
N THR A 15 -8.68 -30.75 6.29
CA THR A 15 -9.76 -29.76 6.38
C THR A 15 -9.22 -28.42 5.88
N ASN A 16 -9.94 -27.76 4.97
CA ASN A 16 -9.58 -26.46 4.35
C ASN A 16 -8.53 -26.51 3.23
N VAL A 17 -8.65 -27.45 2.30
CA VAL A 17 -7.86 -27.47 1.06
C VAL A 17 -8.56 -26.64 -0.02
N ALA A 18 -7.84 -25.70 -0.64
CA ALA A 18 -8.22 -25.11 -1.92
C ALA A 18 -7.60 -25.94 -3.05
N MET A 19 -8.31 -26.04 -4.17
CA MET A 19 -7.84 -26.79 -5.33
C MET A 19 -7.67 -25.84 -6.50
N VAL A 20 -6.47 -25.83 -7.11
CA VAL A 20 -6.27 -25.17 -8.41
C VAL A 20 -6.25 -26.25 -9.47
N ARG A 21 -7.12 -26.12 -10.48
CA ARG A 21 -7.33 -27.11 -11.53
C ARG A 21 -6.85 -26.56 -12.87
N LEU A 22 -6.13 -27.38 -13.63
CA LEU A 22 -5.78 -27.13 -15.02
C LEU A 22 -6.17 -28.34 -15.88
N LYS A 23 -6.87 -28.09 -16.99
CA LYS A 23 -7.21 -29.11 -17.98
C LYS A 23 -6.42 -28.86 -19.26
N LYS A 24 -5.54 -29.78 -19.63
CA LYS A 24 -4.67 -29.66 -20.82
C LYS A 24 -4.51 -31.02 -21.50
N LYS A 25 -4.54 -31.03 -22.83
CA LYS A 25 -4.53 -32.26 -23.67
C LYS A 25 -5.54 -33.33 -23.20
N GLY A 26 -6.73 -32.91 -22.77
CA GLY A 26 -7.78 -33.81 -22.28
C GLY A 26 -7.56 -34.39 -20.86
N LYS A 27 -6.36 -34.26 -20.28
CA LYS A 27 -6.03 -34.70 -18.91
C LYS A 27 -6.28 -33.56 -17.91
N ARG A 28 -6.61 -33.93 -16.66
CA ARG A 28 -6.85 -33.01 -15.54
C ARG A 28 -5.70 -33.08 -14.56
N PHE A 29 -5.21 -31.93 -14.12
CA PHE A 29 -4.19 -31.79 -13.10
C PHE A 29 -4.68 -30.82 -12.04
N GLU A 30 -4.46 -31.16 -10.78
CA GLU A 30 -4.93 -30.43 -9.62
C GLU A 30 -3.82 -30.36 -8.57
N ILE A 31 -3.74 -29.24 -7.86
CA ILE A 31 -2.81 -29.04 -6.74
C ILE A 31 -3.57 -28.65 -5.48
N ALA A 32 -3.05 -29.07 -4.34
CA ALA A 32 -3.57 -28.76 -3.01
C ALA A 32 -2.86 -27.52 -2.46
N CYS A 33 -3.61 -26.46 -2.22
CA CYS A 33 -3.10 -25.17 -1.79
C CYS A 33 -3.93 -24.57 -0.66
N TYR A 34 -3.36 -23.60 0.05
CA TYR A 34 -4.09 -22.82 1.05
C TYR A 34 -4.92 -21.73 0.37
N LYS A 35 -6.19 -21.63 0.77
CA LYS A 35 -7.21 -20.78 0.12
C LYS A 35 -6.79 -19.32 -0.04
N ASN A 36 -6.29 -18.69 1.02
CA ASN A 36 -5.94 -17.27 1.02
C ASN A 36 -4.60 -16.97 0.34
N LYS A 37 -3.77 -17.99 0.09
CA LYS A 37 -2.39 -17.83 -0.37
C LYS A 37 -2.28 -17.81 -1.90
N VAL A 38 -3.23 -18.45 -2.60
CA VAL A 38 -3.23 -18.49 -4.07
C VAL A 38 -3.45 -17.11 -4.69
N VAL A 39 -4.33 -16.29 -4.10
CA VAL A 39 -4.56 -14.92 -4.57
C VAL A 39 -3.32 -14.05 -4.37
N ASN A 40 -2.72 -14.11 -3.17
CA ASN A 40 -1.47 -13.42 -2.84
C ASN A 40 -0.32 -13.80 -3.78
N TRP A 41 -0.23 -15.09 -4.16
CA TRP A 41 0.75 -15.56 -5.12
C TRP A 41 0.58 -14.92 -6.50
N ARG A 42 -0.67 -14.79 -6.98
CA ARG A 42 -1.00 -14.13 -8.26
C ARG A 42 -0.70 -12.64 -8.23
N GLU A 43 -0.93 -12.02 -7.08
CA GLU A 43 -0.58 -10.61 -6.82
C GLU A 43 0.92 -10.40 -6.55
N ARG A 44 1.71 -11.49 -6.52
CA ARG A 44 3.17 -11.50 -6.25
C ARG A 44 3.54 -10.95 -4.87
N VAL A 45 2.61 -11.01 -3.92
CA VAL A 45 2.83 -10.64 -2.50
C VAL A 45 3.68 -11.70 -1.81
N GLU A 46 3.36 -12.97 -2.04
CA GLU A 46 4.11 -14.12 -1.53
C GLU A 46 4.95 -14.76 -2.64
N LYS A 47 6.16 -15.19 -2.29
CA LYS A 47 7.14 -15.76 -3.24
C LYS A 47 7.59 -17.17 -2.88
N ASP A 48 7.28 -17.64 -1.67
CA ASP A 48 7.68 -18.95 -1.17
C ASP A 48 6.60 -19.98 -1.48
N LEU A 49 6.97 -21.01 -2.27
CA LEU A 49 6.02 -22.01 -2.77
C LEU A 49 5.46 -22.89 -1.64
N ASP A 50 6.28 -23.19 -0.63
CA ASP A 50 5.93 -24.03 0.52
C ASP A 50 4.85 -23.40 1.42
N GLU A 51 4.70 -22.08 1.39
CA GLU A 51 3.65 -21.39 2.15
C GLU A 51 2.30 -21.40 1.41
N VAL A 52 2.34 -21.48 0.07
CA VAL A 52 1.14 -21.49 -0.77
C VAL A 52 0.58 -22.91 -0.93
N LEU A 53 1.46 -23.88 -1.15
CA LEU A 53 1.08 -25.28 -1.35
C LEU A 53 0.99 -26.02 -0.01
N GLN A 54 0.05 -26.96 0.08
CA GLN A 54 0.03 -27.91 1.20
C GLN A 54 0.98 -29.08 0.95
N THR A 55 1.17 -29.44 -0.31
CA THR A 55 2.05 -30.53 -0.76
C THR A 55 2.50 -30.23 -2.17
N THR A 56 3.77 -30.48 -2.47
CA THR A 56 4.43 -30.18 -3.76
C THR A 56 4.04 -31.16 -4.87
N THR A 57 3.25 -32.20 -4.56
CA THR A 57 2.86 -33.27 -5.49
C THR A 57 1.67 -32.87 -6.36
N VAL A 58 1.71 -33.26 -7.64
CA VAL A 58 0.62 -32.99 -8.59
C VAL A 58 -0.38 -34.15 -8.62
N PHE A 59 -1.67 -33.83 -8.47
CA PHE A 59 -2.74 -34.82 -8.45
C PHE A 59 -3.53 -34.80 -9.77
N ALA A 60 -4.07 -35.95 -10.18
CA ALA A 60 -5.15 -35.99 -11.16
C ALA A 60 -6.51 -35.63 -10.51
N ASN A 61 -6.65 -35.93 -9.22
CA ASN A 61 -7.80 -35.55 -8.41
C ASN A 61 -7.41 -35.41 -6.94
N VAL A 62 -7.46 -34.18 -6.39
CA VAL A 62 -7.06 -33.91 -4.99
C VAL A 62 -8.07 -34.51 -4.01
N SER A 63 -9.38 -34.41 -4.29
CA SER A 63 -10.42 -34.93 -3.40
C SER A 63 -10.36 -36.45 -3.20
N LYS A 64 -9.90 -37.18 -4.22
CA LYS A 64 -9.71 -38.63 -4.20
C LYS A 64 -8.27 -39.06 -3.86
N GLY A 65 -7.33 -38.11 -3.78
CA GLY A 65 -5.91 -38.39 -3.55
C GLY A 65 -5.24 -39.17 -4.69
N VAL A 66 -5.72 -39.04 -5.93
CA VAL A 66 -5.15 -39.75 -7.08
C VAL A 66 -4.01 -38.92 -7.66
N LEU A 67 -2.78 -39.44 -7.59
CA LEU A 67 -1.58 -38.80 -8.13
C LEU A 67 -1.58 -38.79 -9.67
N ALA A 68 -0.98 -37.76 -10.26
CA ALA A 68 -0.75 -37.73 -11.70
C ALA A 68 0.36 -38.73 -12.09
N LYS A 69 0.21 -39.42 -13.22
CA LYS A 69 1.27 -40.31 -13.72
C LYS A 69 2.41 -39.48 -14.30
N ARG A 70 3.65 -39.94 -14.11
CA ARG A 70 4.86 -39.31 -14.65
C ARG A 70 4.81 -39.15 -16.18
N GLU A 71 4.29 -40.15 -16.88
CA GLU A 71 4.07 -40.13 -18.33
C GLU A 71 3.15 -38.96 -18.74
N ASP A 72 2.04 -38.77 -18.00
CA ASP A 72 1.09 -37.71 -18.27
C ASP A 72 1.68 -36.31 -18.03
N LEU A 73 2.55 -36.17 -17.04
CA LEU A 73 3.25 -34.92 -16.74
C LEU A 73 4.24 -34.56 -17.85
N LEU A 74 5.04 -35.52 -18.31
CA LEU A 74 5.98 -35.35 -19.42
C LEU A 74 5.25 -35.01 -20.73
N ASP A 75 4.16 -35.69 -21.05
CA ASP A 75 3.37 -35.43 -22.26
C ASP A 75 2.82 -34.00 -22.30
N VAL A 76 2.35 -33.49 -21.16
CA VAL A 76 1.59 -32.24 -21.09
C VAL A 76 2.48 -31.03 -20.80
N PHE A 77 3.43 -31.18 -19.88
CA PHE A 77 4.30 -30.11 -19.41
C PHE A 77 5.73 -30.18 -19.95
N GLY A 78 6.13 -31.32 -20.54
CA GLY A 78 7.50 -31.53 -21.05
C GLY A 78 8.55 -31.68 -19.95
N THR A 79 8.11 -31.85 -18.69
CA THR A 79 8.98 -31.98 -17.51
C THR A 79 8.30 -32.87 -16.48
N ASP A 80 9.11 -33.54 -15.66
CA ASP A 80 8.72 -34.35 -14.52
C ASP A 80 8.91 -33.62 -13.17
N ASP A 81 9.43 -32.39 -13.21
CA ASP A 81 9.69 -31.57 -12.04
C ASP A 81 8.39 -30.97 -11.48
N GLU A 82 7.89 -31.55 -10.39
CA GLU A 82 6.61 -31.20 -9.78
C GLU A 82 6.55 -29.73 -9.33
N GLU A 83 7.67 -29.15 -8.85
CA GLU A 83 7.73 -27.75 -8.42
C GLU A 83 7.45 -26.79 -9.58
N LYS A 84 8.13 -27.00 -10.71
CA LYS A 84 7.93 -26.20 -11.92
C LYS A 84 6.50 -26.35 -12.46
N ILE A 85 5.94 -27.55 -12.36
CA ILE A 85 4.57 -27.82 -12.79
C ILE A 85 3.58 -27.09 -11.88
N CYS A 86 3.79 -27.10 -10.56
CA CYS A 86 2.96 -26.37 -9.61
C CYS A 86 2.95 -24.87 -9.89
N ILE A 87 4.09 -24.26 -10.20
CA ILE A 87 4.17 -22.84 -10.57
C ILE A 87 3.33 -22.55 -11.82
N ARG A 88 3.42 -23.40 -12.85
CA ARG A 88 2.57 -23.27 -14.05
C ARG A 88 1.10 -23.45 -13.73
N LEU A 89 0.73 -24.40 -12.87
CA LEU A 89 -0.66 -24.58 -12.44
C LEU A 89 -1.20 -23.39 -11.65
N LEU A 90 -0.40 -22.79 -10.76
CA LEU A 90 -0.83 -21.59 -10.01
C LEU A 90 -1.11 -20.40 -10.94
N ALA A 91 -0.31 -20.27 -12.01
CA ALA A 91 -0.42 -19.19 -12.99
C ALA A 91 -1.57 -19.40 -14.00
N GLU A 92 -1.66 -20.57 -14.63
CA GLU A 92 -2.63 -20.87 -15.71
C GLU A 92 -3.92 -21.52 -15.20
N GLY A 93 -3.89 -22.14 -14.02
CA GLY A 93 -5.01 -22.92 -13.49
C GLY A 93 -6.16 -22.06 -12.97
N GLU A 94 -7.32 -22.68 -12.84
CA GLU A 94 -8.50 -22.07 -12.25
C GLU A 94 -8.60 -22.46 -10.78
N LEU A 95 -8.70 -21.45 -9.89
CA LEU A 95 -8.94 -21.68 -8.47
C LEU A 95 -10.40 -22.10 -8.27
N GLN A 96 -10.60 -23.31 -7.74
CA GLN A 96 -11.92 -23.79 -7.33
C GLN A 96 -12.21 -23.25 -5.92
N VAL A 97 -13.04 -22.21 -5.88
CA VAL A 97 -13.61 -21.68 -4.63
C VAL A 97 -14.83 -22.51 -4.23
N SER A 98 -15.10 -22.60 -2.92
CA SER A 98 -16.34 -23.24 -2.45
C SER A 98 -17.55 -22.36 -2.75
N ASP A 99 -18.75 -22.98 -2.84
CA ASP A 99 -19.98 -22.24 -3.15
C ASP A 99 -20.26 -21.11 -2.16
N LYS A 100 -19.99 -21.33 -0.86
CA LYS A 100 -20.14 -20.30 0.19
C LYS A 100 -19.18 -19.13 0.01
N GLU A 101 -17.93 -19.40 -0.36
CA GLU A 101 -16.93 -18.35 -0.61
C GLU A 101 -17.28 -17.55 -1.85
N ARG A 102 -17.76 -18.23 -2.89
CA ARG A 102 -18.27 -17.58 -4.09
C ARG A 102 -19.43 -16.65 -3.75
N GLU A 103 -20.40 -17.10 -2.96
CA GLU A 103 -21.51 -16.24 -2.53
C GLU A 103 -21.04 -15.02 -1.73
N LEU A 104 -20.06 -15.19 -0.84
CA LEU A 104 -19.46 -14.09 -0.08
C LEU A 104 -18.70 -13.09 -0.97
N GLU A 105 -17.92 -13.58 -1.94
CA GLU A 105 -17.19 -12.75 -2.90
C GLU A 105 -18.15 -11.92 -3.75
N TYR A 106 -19.20 -12.56 -4.28
CA TYR A 106 -20.23 -11.88 -5.06
C TYR A 106 -21.02 -10.89 -4.20
N GLY A 107 -21.35 -11.26 -2.96
CA GLY A 107 -22.02 -10.37 -2.01
C GLY A 107 -21.19 -9.15 -1.63
N THR A 108 -19.89 -9.32 -1.45
CA THR A 108 -18.94 -8.23 -1.15
C THR A 108 -18.84 -7.30 -2.35
N LEU A 109 -18.62 -7.84 -3.55
CA LEU A 109 -18.55 -7.05 -4.78
C LEU A 109 -19.85 -6.30 -5.07
N PHE A 110 -21.00 -6.94 -4.83
CA PHE A 110 -22.31 -6.32 -4.96
C PHE A 110 -22.49 -5.15 -4.00
N ARG A 111 -22.05 -5.31 -2.75
CA ARG A 111 -22.07 -4.23 -1.76
C ARG A 111 -21.13 -3.09 -2.14
N ASP A 112 -19.96 -3.40 -2.67
CA ASP A 112 -18.98 -2.41 -3.15
C ASP A 112 -19.57 -1.59 -4.32
N VAL A 113 -20.25 -2.25 -5.27
CA VAL A 113 -20.97 -1.57 -6.36
C VAL A 113 -22.05 -0.64 -5.80
N ALA A 114 -22.86 -1.13 -4.86
CA ALA A 114 -23.89 -0.31 -4.21
C ALA A 114 -23.29 0.88 -3.45
N SER A 115 -22.13 0.70 -2.79
CA SER A 115 -21.41 1.77 -2.08
C SER A 115 -20.98 2.87 -3.04
N VAL A 116 -20.36 2.49 -4.16
CA VAL A 116 -19.93 3.46 -5.19
C VAL A 116 -21.12 4.25 -5.73
N ILE A 117 -22.26 3.61 -5.97
CA ILE A 117 -23.47 4.31 -6.43
C ILE A 117 -23.99 5.25 -5.35
N SER A 118 -24.07 4.81 -4.09
CA SER A 118 -24.58 5.62 -2.97
C SER A 118 -23.72 6.87 -2.69
N GLU A 119 -22.40 6.77 -2.81
CA GLU A 119 -21.47 7.89 -2.59
C GLU A 119 -21.48 8.89 -3.74
N LYS A 120 -21.76 8.44 -4.97
CA LYS A 120 -21.62 9.26 -6.18
C LYS A 120 -22.95 9.69 -6.78
N CYS A 121 -24.07 9.25 -6.24
CA CYS A 121 -25.39 9.54 -6.78
C CYS A 121 -26.32 10.13 -5.74
N VAL A 122 -27.21 11.00 -6.21
CA VAL A 122 -28.21 11.72 -5.42
C VAL A 122 -29.56 11.63 -6.09
N ASN A 123 -30.61 11.86 -5.32
CA ASN A 123 -31.94 12.08 -5.87
C ASN A 123 -31.98 13.48 -6.53
N PRO A 124 -32.41 13.61 -7.80
CA PRO A 124 -32.47 14.89 -8.49
C PRO A 124 -33.49 15.89 -7.91
N GLU A 125 -34.49 15.44 -7.14
CA GLU A 125 -35.55 16.30 -6.61
C GLU A 125 -35.13 17.04 -5.34
N ASN A 126 -34.34 16.40 -4.47
CA ASN A 126 -33.99 16.94 -3.16
C ASN A 126 -32.47 17.01 -2.92
N ASN A 127 -31.65 16.61 -3.90
CA ASN A 127 -30.19 16.54 -3.84
C ASN A 127 -29.63 15.74 -2.64
N ARG A 128 -30.42 14.82 -2.08
CA ARG A 128 -29.99 13.96 -0.97
C ARG A 128 -29.41 12.65 -1.49
N PRO A 129 -28.36 12.13 -0.84
CA PRO A 129 -27.81 10.82 -1.18
C PRO A 129 -28.78 9.71 -0.79
N TYR A 130 -28.76 8.63 -1.57
CA TYR A 130 -29.49 7.41 -1.22
C TYR A 130 -28.71 6.60 -0.18
N THR A 131 -29.41 5.91 0.70
CA THR A 131 -28.78 4.97 1.63
C THR A 131 -28.33 3.71 0.89
N LEU A 132 -27.27 3.05 1.39
CA LEU A 132 -26.73 1.83 0.80
C LEU A 132 -27.81 0.74 0.63
N THR A 133 -28.65 0.55 1.64
CA THR A 133 -29.72 -0.47 1.64
C THR A 133 -30.79 -0.22 0.59
N MET A 134 -31.11 1.04 0.29
CA MET A 134 -32.05 1.38 -0.79
C MET A 134 -31.47 1.03 -2.18
N ILE A 135 -30.19 1.30 -2.39
CA ILE A 135 -29.51 0.95 -3.64
C ILE A 135 -29.35 -0.57 -3.78
N GLU A 136 -28.97 -1.28 -2.71
CA GLU A 136 -28.90 -2.75 -2.71
C GLU A 136 -30.24 -3.38 -3.07
N ARG A 137 -31.34 -2.89 -2.48
CA ARG A 137 -32.69 -3.35 -2.83
C ARG A 137 -33.02 -3.03 -4.28
N GLY A 138 -32.74 -1.81 -4.75
CA GLY A 138 -32.97 -1.43 -6.14
C GLY A 138 -32.22 -2.32 -7.14
N LEU A 139 -30.96 -2.64 -6.86
CA LEU A 139 -30.14 -3.55 -7.67
C LEU A 139 -30.66 -4.99 -7.65
N LYS A 140 -31.14 -5.48 -6.50
CA LYS A 140 -31.80 -6.81 -6.39
C LYS A 140 -33.12 -6.87 -7.15
N ASP A 141 -33.94 -5.82 -7.05
CA ASP A 141 -35.22 -5.72 -7.74
C ASP A 141 -35.04 -5.67 -9.27
N LEU A 142 -33.87 -5.24 -9.76
CA LEU A 142 -33.48 -5.29 -11.17
C LEU A 142 -32.89 -6.63 -11.59
N GLY A 143 -32.47 -7.47 -10.63
CA GLY A 143 -31.74 -8.70 -10.92
C GLY A 143 -30.34 -8.44 -11.48
N PHE A 144 -29.68 -7.36 -11.06
CA PHE A 144 -28.33 -7.04 -11.54
C PHE A 144 -27.31 -8.10 -11.09
N ALA A 145 -26.69 -8.78 -12.06
CA ALA A 145 -25.67 -9.79 -11.82
C ALA A 145 -24.27 -9.16 -11.83
N VAL A 146 -23.50 -9.37 -10.77
CA VAL A 146 -22.12 -8.85 -10.65
C VAL A 146 -21.10 -9.79 -11.26
N ASP A 147 -20.11 -9.22 -11.94
CA ASP A 147 -19.02 -9.94 -12.59
C ASP A 147 -17.72 -9.79 -11.79
N PRO A 148 -17.12 -10.86 -11.23
CA PRO A 148 -15.87 -10.76 -10.46
C PRO A 148 -14.65 -10.33 -11.28
N LYS A 149 -14.74 -10.38 -12.61
CA LYS A 149 -13.65 -9.95 -13.50
C LYS A 149 -13.60 -8.44 -13.72
N LYS A 150 -14.71 -7.74 -13.48
CA LYS A 150 -14.81 -6.30 -13.70
C LYS A 150 -14.65 -5.56 -12.38
N ASN A 151 -14.07 -4.37 -12.41
CA ASN A 151 -13.96 -3.54 -11.21
C ASN A 151 -15.35 -3.02 -10.79
N ALA A 152 -15.60 -2.89 -9.49
CA ALA A 152 -16.84 -2.38 -8.92
C ALA A 152 -17.25 -1.02 -9.50
N LYS A 153 -16.28 -0.11 -9.74
CA LYS A 153 -16.56 1.19 -10.37
C LYS A 153 -17.13 1.06 -11.79
N GLN A 154 -16.57 0.16 -12.59
CA GLN A 154 -17.05 -0.06 -13.96
C GLN A 154 -18.46 -0.67 -13.94
N GLN A 155 -18.69 -1.63 -13.06
CA GLN A 155 -20.02 -2.24 -12.88
C GLN A 155 -21.06 -1.23 -12.37
N ALA A 156 -20.68 -0.31 -11.48
CA ALA A 156 -21.55 0.77 -11.03
C ALA A 156 -21.99 1.70 -12.18
N LEU A 157 -21.11 1.96 -13.15
CA LEU A 157 -21.44 2.73 -14.35
C LEU A 157 -22.44 2.00 -15.25
N GLU A 158 -22.30 0.68 -15.39
CA GLU A 158 -23.22 -0.18 -16.17
C GLU A 158 -24.59 -0.33 -15.47
N ALA A 159 -24.61 -0.36 -14.13
CA ALA A 159 -25.82 -0.50 -13.32
C ALA A 159 -26.63 0.80 -13.23
N LEU A 160 -25.99 1.98 -13.27
CA LEU A 160 -26.65 3.26 -13.05
C LEU A 160 -27.81 3.55 -14.03
N PRO A 161 -27.69 3.37 -15.36
CA PRO A 161 -28.80 3.57 -16.29
C PRO A 161 -29.97 2.61 -16.07
N GLN A 162 -29.68 1.37 -15.63
CA GLN A 162 -30.71 0.40 -15.31
C GLN A 162 -31.48 0.82 -14.05
N LEU A 163 -30.76 1.34 -13.06
CA LEU A 163 -31.34 1.86 -11.81
C LEU A 163 -32.21 3.11 -12.05
N GLN A 164 -31.81 3.96 -12.99
CA GLN A 164 -32.58 5.14 -13.41
C GLN A 164 -33.98 4.80 -13.95
N SER A 165 -34.19 3.58 -14.47
CA SER A 165 -35.49 3.16 -14.99
C SER A 165 -36.52 2.91 -13.89
N LYS A 166 -36.09 2.63 -12.65
CA LYS A 166 -36.99 2.35 -11.51
C LYS A 166 -36.99 3.44 -10.45
N ILE A 167 -35.85 4.10 -10.22
CA ILE A 167 -35.67 5.08 -9.15
C ILE A 167 -35.07 6.35 -9.77
N PRO A 168 -35.57 7.56 -9.45
CA PRO A 168 -34.97 8.80 -9.91
C PRO A 168 -33.60 8.98 -9.27
N ILE A 169 -32.53 8.59 -9.97
CA ILE A 169 -31.16 8.67 -9.49
C ILE A 169 -30.28 9.36 -10.52
N ARG A 170 -29.46 10.32 -10.08
CA ARG A 170 -28.50 11.02 -10.96
C ARG A 170 -27.14 11.05 -10.29
N ARG A 171 -26.07 11.08 -11.08
CA ARG A 171 -24.74 11.33 -10.56
C ARG A 171 -24.70 12.72 -9.88
N ALA A 172 -24.08 12.79 -8.71
CA ALA A 172 -23.87 14.04 -8.00
C ALA A 172 -22.99 14.99 -8.83
N ARG A 173 -23.33 16.27 -8.78
CA ARG A 173 -22.50 17.32 -9.38
C ARG A 173 -21.31 17.63 -8.46
N MET A 174 -20.22 18.08 -9.03
CA MET A 174 -19.02 18.52 -8.31
C MET A 174 -19.14 20.01 -8.02
N ARG A 175 -18.72 20.43 -6.82
CA ARG A 175 -18.53 21.85 -6.50
C ARG A 175 -17.11 22.24 -6.86
N LEU A 176 -16.97 23.12 -7.84
CA LEU A 176 -15.70 23.61 -8.36
C LEU A 176 -15.53 25.07 -7.98
N LYS A 177 -14.29 25.46 -7.70
CA LYS A 177 -13.85 26.84 -7.53
C LYS A 177 -12.91 27.17 -8.67
N ILE A 178 -13.28 28.14 -9.49
CA ILE A 178 -12.51 28.56 -10.66
C ILE A 178 -12.02 29.97 -10.38
N ALA A 179 -10.70 30.17 -10.44
CA ALA A 179 -10.04 31.46 -10.28
C ALA A 179 -9.38 31.88 -11.60
N VAL A 180 -9.75 33.05 -12.12
CA VAL A 180 -9.26 33.60 -13.39
C VAL A 180 -9.04 35.10 -13.28
N ASN A 181 -8.31 35.69 -14.22
CA ASN A 181 -8.16 37.15 -14.29
C ASN A 181 -9.46 37.83 -14.75
N LEU A 182 -9.69 39.06 -14.27
CA LEU A 182 -10.90 39.84 -14.56
C LEU A 182 -11.15 40.06 -16.07
N ALA A 183 -10.08 40.10 -16.88
CA ALA A 183 -10.17 40.31 -18.33
C ALA A 183 -10.95 39.20 -19.07
N ASN A 184 -10.99 37.99 -18.50
CA ASN A 184 -11.54 36.80 -19.16
C ASN A 184 -12.93 36.39 -18.60
N GLU A 185 -13.63 37.32 -17.94
CA GLU A 185 -14.93 37.08 -17.30
C GLU A 185 -15.99 36.57 -18.30
N ASN A 186 -16.10 37.22 -19.46
CA ASN A 186 -17.11 36.88 -20.47
C ASN A 186 -16.90 35.47 -21.02
N ASP A 187 -15.65 35.09 -21.28
CA ASP A 187 -15.30 33.77 -21.80
C ASP A 187 -15.59 32.67 -20.79
N LEU A 188 -15.31 32.91 -19.50
CA LEU A 188 -15.64 31.98 -18.43
C LEU A 188 -17.17 31.81 -18.28
N HIS A 189 -17.94 32.89 -18.32
CA HIS A 189 -19.40 32.80 -18.26
C HIS A 189 -20.00 32.07 -19.46
N MET A 190 -19.43 32.25 -20.66
CA MET A 190 -19.83 31.51 -21.85
C MET A 190 -19.54 30.01 -21.71
N LEU A 191 -18.35 29.65 -21.22
CA LEU A 191 -17.96 28.26 -20.97
C LEU A 191 -18.88 27.57 -19.94
N LEU A 192 -19.17 28.25 -18.83
CA LEU A 192 -20.04 27.70 -17.78
C LEU A 192 -21.46 27.46 -18.28
N ARG A 193 -21.99 28.36 -19.13
CA ARG A 193 -23.29 28.16 -19.79
C ARG A 193 -23.25 27.00 -20.79
N ALA A 194 -22.18 26.89 -21.58
CA ALA A 194 -22.02 25.80 -22.55
C ALA A 194 -22.03 24.41 -21.87
N GLU A 195 -21.34 24.30 -20.73
CA GLU A 195 -21.24 23.05 -19.95
C GLU A 195 -22.39 22.87 -18.94
N LYS A 196 -23.42 23.73 -18.96
CA LYS A 196 -24.59 23.70 -18.06
C LYS A 196 -24.22 23.65 -16.56
N ALA A 197 -23.17 24.38 -16.18
CA ALA A 197 -22.77 24.53 -14.79
C ALA A 197 -23.64 25.57 -14.08
N ASP A 198 -24.13 25.24 -12.89
CA ASP A 198 -24.93 26.16 -12.08
C ASP A 198 -24.00 26.99 -11.19
N ILE A 199 -24.08 28.31 -11.28
CA ILE A 199 -23.23 29.23 -10.51
C ILE A 199 -23.86 29.47 -9.14
N GLU A 200 -23.13 29.16 -8.06
CA GLU A 200 -23.59 29.41 -6.69
C GLU A 200 -23.13 30.78 -6.19
N GLN A 201 -21.85 31.10 -6.39
CA GLN A 201 -21.25 32.34 -5.87
C GLN A 201 -20.19 32.87 -6.83
N THR A 202 -20.17 34.19 -6.98
CA THR A 202 -19.14 34.91 -7.73
C THR A 202 -18.51 35.95 -6.80
N ASN A 203 -17.19 35.85 -6.62
CA ASN A 203 -16.41 36.78 -5.83
C ASN A 203 -15.42 37.52 -6.74
N PHE A 204 -15.34 38.83 -6.55
CA PHE A 204 -14.41 39.68 -7.28
C PHE A 204 -13.33 40.18 -6.33
N SER A 205 -12.08 40.00 -6.72
CA SER A 205 -10.91 40.65 -6.13
C SER A 205 -10.35 41.64 -7.15
N ASN A 206 -9.56 42.62 -6.70
CA ASN A 206 -9.04 43.71 -7.53
C ASN A 206 -8.31 43.25 -8.81
N THR A 207 -7.79 42.01 -8.83
CA THR A 207 -7.06 41.44 -9.98
C THR A 207 -7.60 40.09 -10.46
N GLN A 208 -8.48 39.43 -9.71
CA GLN A 208 -8.92 38.06 -9.99
C GLN A 208 -10.41 37.86 -9.66
N MET A 209 -11.09 37.11 -10.51
CA MET A 209 -12.45 36.63 -10.33
C MET A 209 -12.43 35.19 -9.83
N THR A 210 -13.21 34.87 -8.81
CA THR A 210 -13.41 33.51 -8.30
C THR A 210 -14.88 33.12 -8.40
N ILE A 211 -15.18 32.05 -9.12
CA ILE A 211 -16.54 31.50 -9.26
C ILE A 211 -16.60 30.15 -8.55
N ILE A 212 -17.63 29.96 -7.72
CA ILE A 212 -18.04 28.65 -7.19
C ILE A 212 -19.23 28.18 -8.02
N CYS A 213 -19.09 27.01 -8.66
CA CYS A 213 -20.13 26.43 -9.50
C CYS A 213 -20.31 24.93 -9.28
N LEU A 214 -21.51 24.44 -9.55
CA LEU A 214 -21.87 23.03 -9.60
C LEU A 214 -21.82 22.53 -11.04
N ALA A 215 -20.94 21.58 -11.33
CA ALA A 215 -20.74 21.02 -12.67
C ALA A 215 -20.81 19.49 -12.67
N GLU A 216 -21.13 18.87 -13.80
CA GLU A 216 -21.06 17.41 -13.91
C GLU A 216 -19.59 16.94 -13.98
N PRO A 217 -19.24 15.80 -13.36
CA PRO A 217 -17.86 15.31 -13.36
C PRO A 217 -17.24 15.08 -14.74
N GLY A 218 -18.05 14.79 -15.76
CA GLY A 218 -17.59 14.58 -17.13
C GLY A 218 -17.03 15.86 -17.79
N CYS A 219 -17.54 17.02 -17.40
CA CYS A 219 -17.20 18.31 -17.99
C CYS A 219 -15.89 18.90 -17.41
N PHE A 220 -15.40 18.38 -16.29
CA PHE A 220 -14.22 18.90 -15.58
C PHE A 220 -12.98 19.01 -16.48
N ARG A 221 -12.74 18.01 -17.36
CA ARG A 221 -11.57 18.01 -18.24
C ARG A 221 -11.61 19.14 -19.27
N ASN A 222 -12.78 19.37 -19.88
CA ASN A 222 -12.99 20.45 -20.84
C ASN A 222 -12.87 21.81 -20.15
N MET A 223 -13.52 21.95 -19.00
CA MET A 223 -13.46 23.18 -18.21
C MET A 223 -12.03 23.52 -17.80
N HIS A 224 -11.27 22.55 -17.27
CA HIS A 224 -9.87 22.75 -16.90
C HIS A 224 -8.99 23.14 -18.10
N SER A 225 -9.14 22.45 -19.24
CA SER A 225 -8.38 22.75 -20.45
C SER A 225 -8.66 24.16 -20.98
N MET A 226 -9.93 24.56 -20.99
CA MET A 226 -10.34 25.88 -21.49
C MET A 226 -9.91 27.00 -20.52
N VAL A 227 -10.00 26.76 -19.21
CA VAL A 227 -9.54 27.72 -18.19
C VAL A 227 -8.03 27.96 -18.29
N GLN A 228 -7.26 26.92 -18.58
CA GLN A 228 -5.82 27.02 -18.81
C GLN A 228 -5.50 27.80 -20.09
N SER A 229 -6.21 27.53 -21.20
CA SER A 229 -5.96 28.20 -22.48
C SER A 229 -6.34 29.68 -22.45
N MET A 230 -7.47 30.03 -21.85
CA MET A 230 -7.92 31.44 -21.80
C MET A 230 -7.06 32.30 -20.87
N SER A 231 -6.48 31.69 -19.82
CA SER A 231 -5.72 32.41 -18.79
C SER A 231 -4.20 32.33 -19.02
N SER A 232 -3.73 31.86 -20.18
CA SER A 232 -2.30 31.64 -20.47
C SER A 232 -1.56 30.89 -19.33
N GLY A 233 -2.24 29.93 -18.69
CA GLY A 233 -1.70 29.16 -17.56
C GLY A 233 -1.89 29.77 -16.16
N SER A 234 -2.44 30.99 -16.05
CA SER A 234 -2.67 31.66 -14.75
C SER A 234 -3.97 31.21 -14.06
N GLY A 235 -4.87 30.53 -14.77
CA GLY A 235 -6.18 30.10 -14.27
C GLY A 235 -6.05 28.87 -13.38
N ARG A 236 -6.77 28.84 -12.26
CA ARG A 236 -6.79 27.70 -11.34
C ARG A 236 -8.21 27.14 -11.21
N VAL A 237 -8.34 25.82 -11.31
CA VAL A 237 -9.59 25.09 -11.03
C VAL A 237 -9.34 24.19 -9.83
N GLU A 238 -10.00 24.48 -8.73
CA GLU A 238 -9.94 23.73 -7.48
C GLU A 238 -11.25 22.97 -7.28
N VAL A 239 -11.17 21.67 -6.95
CA VAL A 239 -12.36 20.89 -6.60
C VAL A 239 -12.64 21.11 -5.11
N ILE A 240 -13.75 21.77 -4.76
CA ILE A 240 -14.17 21.95 -3.36
C ILE A 240 -14.81 20.66 -2.84
N ALA A 241 -15.72 20.07 -3.62
CA ALA A 241 -16.42 18.84 -3.25
C ALA A 241 -16.64 17.94 -4.47
N LEU A 242 -16.37 16.64 -4.32
CA LEU A 242 -16.57 15.65 -5.40
C LEU A 242 -18.05 15.28 -5.61
N ALA A 243 -18.88 15.45 -4.58
CA ALA A 243 -20.32 15.25 -4.63
C ALA A 243 -20.97 16.37 -3.83
N ALA A 244 -21.65 17.28 -4.51
CA ALA A 244 -22.43 18.33 -3.89
C ALA A 244 -23.79 17.74 -3.47
N THR A 245 -23.93 17.54 -2.17
CA THR A 245 -25.20 17.24 -1.51
C THR A 245 -25.68 18.51 -0.81
N ASP A 246 -26.99 18.73 -0.78
CA ASP A 246 -27.59 19.76 0.07
C ASP A 246 -27.57 19.26 1.51
N GLU A 247 -26.39 19.25 2.13
CA GLU A 247 -26.22 18.92 3.54
C GLU A 247 -26.60 20.13 4.39
N GLY A 248 -27.70 19.99 5.13
CA GLY A 248 -27.92 20.75 6.34
C GLY A 248 -26.77 20.44 7.33
N ASN A 249 -25.91 21.44 7.54
CA ASN A 249 -24.93 21.59 8.62
C ASN A 249 -24.71 20.35 9.52
N THR A 250 -23.93 19.38 9.04
CA THR A 250 -23.25 18.44 9.93
C THR A 250 -21.80 18.36 9.50
N GLY A 251 -20.95 19.10 10.21
CA GLY A 251 -19.52 19.17 9.92
C GLY A 251 -18.86 17.80 10.02
N ALA A 252 -18.42 17.28 8.87
CA ALA A 252 -17.42 16.22 8.80
C ALA A 252 -16.23 16.76 7.99
N GLN A 253 -15.21 17.19 8.73
CA GLN A 253 -13.96 17.70 8.22
C GLN A 253 -13.14 16.52 7.68
N TYR A 254 -13.22 16.25 6.38
CA TYR A 254 -12.31 15.34 5.70
C TYR A 254 -11.15 16.16 5.11
N THR A 255 -9.98 16.03 5.73
CA THR A 255 -8.73 16.58 5.21
C THR A 255 -8.31 15.79 3.98
N ALA A 256 -8.22 16.48 2.84
CA ALA A 256 -7.66 15.92 1.62
C ALA A 256 -6.14 15.77 1.77
N SER A 257 -5.68 14.56 2.05
CA SER A 257 -4.26 14.20 1.88
C SER A 257 -3.94 14.15 0.39
N THR A 258 -3.00 15.00 -0.02
CA THR A 258 -2.44 15.06 -1.36
C THR A 258 -1.77 13.74 -1.73
N VAL A 259 -2.24 13.14 -2.83
CA VAL A 259 -1.54 12.03 -3.49
C VAL A 259 -0.49 12.64 -4.42
N SER A 260 0.77 12.64 -3.97
CA SER A 260 1.92 12.84 -4.86
C SER A 260 2.33 11.47 -5.42
N GLU A 261 2.02 11.23 -6.70
CA GLU A 261 2.62 10.12 -7.44
C GLU A 261 4.05 10.48 -7.87
N ASN A 262 4.98 9.65 -7.40
CA ASN A 262 6.37 9.59 -7.78
C ASN A 262 6.50 8.91 -9.15
N GLN A 263 7.09 9.56 -10.15
CA GLN A 263 7.73 8.88 -11.28
C GLN A 263 9.17 9.37 -11.44
N LYS A 264 10.11 8.44 -11.20
CA LYS A 264 11.49 8.50 -11.69
C LYS A 264 11.55 7.80 -13.04
N GLY A 265 12.22 8.41 -14.02
CA GLY A 265 12.51 7.81 -15.33
C GLY A 265 13.41 8.68 -16.22
N ALA A 266 14.72 8.47 -16.06
CA ALA A 266 15.89 8.74 -16.93
C ALA A 266 15.79 9.45 -18.31
N HIS A 267 16.73 10.40 -18.49
CA HIS A 267 17.62 10.71 -19.63
C HIS A 267 17.08 10.83 -21.08
N SER A 268 17.29 12.00 -21.71
CA SER A 268 18.25 12.20 -22.83
C SER A 268 18.30 13.67 -23.31
N HIS A 269 19.43 14.02 -23.96
CA HIS A 269 19.97 15.34 -24.32
C HIS A 269 19.08 16.25 -25.21
N PRO A 270 19.45 17.53 -25.41
CA PRO A 270 20.29 17.82 -26.59
C PRO A 270 21.46 18.78 -26.33
N SER A 271 22.51 18.56 -27.14
CA SER A 271 23.74 19.35 -27.21
C SER A 271 23.59 20.56 -28.13
N SER A 272 24.34 21.61 -27.79
CA SER A 272 25.15 22.47 -28.69
C SER A 272 24.45 23.39 -29.70
N ILE A 273 24.73 24.70 -29.57
CA ILE A 273 25.29 25.67 -30.55
C ILE A 273 24.96 27.07 -29.97
N GLY A 274 25.82 28.07 -29.78
CA GLY A 274 27.25 28.29 -29.92
C GLY A 274 27.50 29.73 -29.41
N GLY A 275 28.61 29.99 -28.73
CA GLY A 275 29.17 31.35 -28.57
C GLY A 275 29.87 31.79 -29.87
N PRO A 276 30.60 32.92 -29.94
CA PRO A 276 31.27 33.66 -28.86
C PRO A 276 30.94 35.18 -28.89
N THR A 277 31.33 36.04 -27.95
CA THR A 277 32.67 36.67 -27.87
C THR A 277 32.84 37.49 -26.58
N ALA A 278 34.09 37.52 -26.13
CA ALA A 278 34.63 38.18 -24.94
C ALA A 278 34.62 39.72 -24.98
N ALA A 279 34.62 40.36 -23.81
CA ALA A 279 35.47 41.52 -23.50
C ALA A 279 35.42 41.88 -22.00
N GLU A 280 36.58 42.33 -21.52
CA GLU A 280 37.02 42.60 -20.16
C GLU A 280 36.42 43.86 -19.47
N ALA A 281 36.47 43.79 -18.14
CA ALA A 281 36.84 44.82 -17.14
C ALA A 281 36.44 46.30 -17.34
N SER A 282 35.83 46.89 -16.30
CA SER A 282 36.40 48.01 -15.50
C SER A 282 35.39 48.59 -14.50
N ARG A 283 35.81 48.77 -13.23
CA ARG A 283 35.25 49.77 -12.29
C ARG A 283 35.98 51.11 -12.47
N PRO A 284 35.39 52.26 -12.09
CA PRO A 284 35.63 52.87 -10.75
C PRO A 284 34.34 53.43 -10.08
N SER A 285 34.18 53.43 -8.74
CA SER A 285 34.57 54.45 -7.71
C SER A 285 33.86 55.81 -7.87
N ALA A 286 33.43 56.60 -6.87
CA ALA A 286 33.06 56.55 -5.44
C ALA A 286 32.61 58.00 -5.06
N ALA A 287 31.93 58.19 -3.91
CA ALA A 287 31.95 59.36 -2.98
C ALA A 287 30.59 59.51 -2.25
N ALA A 288 30.50 59.32 -0.93
CA ALA A 288 30.77 60.29 0.17
C ALA A 288 29.43 60.88 0.68
N ASN A 289 29.11 61.16 1.95
CA ASN A 289 29.75 61.30 3.27
C ASN A 289 28.61 61.09 4.31
N ALA A 290 28.76 60.47 5.49
CA ALA A 290 29.64 60.68 6.66
C ALA A 290 29.10 61.67 7.71
N ASN A 291 29.29 61.26 8.98
CA ASN A 291 29.28 61.98 10.27
C ASN A 291 27.98 61.93 11.11
N GLY A 292 28.00 61.63 12.42
CA GLY A 292 29.09 61.39 13.38
C GLY A 292 28.53 60.78 14.69
N PHE A 293 29.24 59.82 15.31
CA PHE A 293 30.15 59.95 16.49
C PHE A 293 29.40 60.05 17.85
N GLN A 294 29.28 58.99 18.69
CA GLN A 294 30.24 58.29 19.59
C GLN A 294 30.27 58.86 21.05
N PRO A 295 30.81 58.17 22.10
CA PRO A 295 30.23 57.08 22.91
C PRO A 295 30.26 57.40 24.44
N ILE A 296 29.84 56.52 25.37
CA ILE A 296 30.68 55.70 26.30
C ILE A 296 29.76 54.82 27.20
N GLN A 297 30.09 53.51 27.29
CA GLN A 297 29.97 52.47 28.35
C GLN A 297 28.75 52.44 29.33
N ALA A 298 28.23 51.31 29.86
CA ALA A 298 28.36 49.86 29.68
C ALA A 298 27.28 49.16 30.54
N SER A 299 26.60 48.10 30.05
CA SER A 299 26.30 46.86 30.80
C SER A 299 25.59 45.79 29.93
N ALA A 300 26.31 44.68 29.78
CA ALA A 300 25.98 43.28 29.42
C ALA A 300 24.61 42.85 28.83
N ALA A 301 24.66 42.25 27.62
CA ALA A 301 24.40 40.81 27.37
C ALA A 301 24.73 40.47 25.89
N PRO A 302 25.34 39.31 25.56
CA PRO A 302 26.01 39.10 24.27
C PRO A 302 25.15 38.45 23.18
N GLN A 303 25.45 38.79 21.93
CA GLN A 303 25.02 38.08 20.70
C GLN A 303 26.08 37.05 20.26
N SER A 304 25.64 35.91 19.72
CA SER A 304 26.25 35.27 18.52
C SER A 304 25.33 34.17 17.93
N THR A 305 25.25 34.13 16.61
CA THR A 305 24.72 33.06 15.74
C THR A 305 25.73 31.90 15.60
N PRO A 306 25.50 30.81 14.81
CA PRO A 306 24.35 29.90 14.68
C PRO A 306 24.79 28.42 14.90
N ALA A 307 23.94 27.53 15.44
CA ALA A 307 24.27 26.10 15.53
C ALA A 307 23.04 25.18 15.39
N ALA A 308 23.28 24.07 14.68
CA ALA A 308 22.37 23.00 14.31
C ALA A 308 21.44 22.50 15.43
N ASP A 309 20.14 22.42 15.14
CA ASP A 309 19.16 21.74 16.01
C ASP A 309 18.99 20.27 15.59
N LYS A 310 19.54 19.39 16.42
CA LYS A 310 19.13 17.98 16.54
C LYS A 310 18.03 17.91 17.59
N ALA A 311 16.83 17.50 17.20
CA ALA A 311 15.73 17.25 18.12
C ALA A 311 16.04 16.08 19.08
N GLU A 312 16.02 16.39 20.37
CA GLU A 312 16.18 15.48 21.51
C GLU A 312 14.90 14.65 21.73
N LYS A 313 15.01 13.31 21.69
CA LYS A 313 13.89 12.40 21.97
C LYS A 313 13.67 12.30 23.48
N ALA A 314 12.52 12.76 23.96
CA ALA A 314 12.05 12.51 25.33
C ALA A 314 12.04 11.00 25.65
N SER A 315 12.76 10.60 26.70
CA SER A 315 12.93 9.22 27.15
C SER A 315 11.78 8.78 28.07
N LEU A 316 11.22 7.60 27.80
CA LEU A 316 10.23 6.94 28.66
C LEU A 316 10.88 6.43 29.97
N PRO A 317 10.15 6.40 31.11
CA PRO A 317 10.70 5.95 32.39
C PRO A 317 11.12 4.47 32.32
N VAL A 318 12.36 4.20 32.74
CA VAL A 318 12.90 2.83 32.80
C VAL A 318 12.28 2.12 34.01
N VAL A 319 11.58 1.01 33.77
CA VAL A 319 10.91 0.21 34.81
C VAL A 319 11.80 -0.93 35.30
N TYR A 320 12.71 -1.42 34.46
CA TYR A 320 13.75 -2.36 34.83
C TYR A 320 15.09 -1.96 34.20
N GLU A 321 16.07 -1.67 35.05
CA GLU A 321 17.43 -1.34 34.63
C GLU A 321 18.13 -2.59 34.05
N ARG A 322 19.00 -2.35 33.07
CA ARG A 322 19.66 -3.38 32.25
C ARG A 322 20.22 -4.53 33.09
N GLY A 323 19.60 -5.71 32.97
CA GLY A 323 19.97 -6.91 33.73
C GLY A 323 19.94 -8.20 32.91
N PRO A 324 20.46 -9.32 33.44
CA PRO A 324 20.33 -10.64 32.82
C PRO A 324 18.88 -11.02 32.51
N VAL A 325 18.66 -11.80 31.45
CA VAL A 325 17.32 -12.28 31.08
C VAL A 325 16.68 -13.11 32.20
N ALA A 326 17.50 -13.85 32.95
CA ALA A 326 17.06 -14.68 34.08
C ALA A 326 16.52 -13.87 35.28
N SER A 327 16.96 -12.62 35.47
CA SER A 327 16.65 -11.81 36.67
C SER A 327 15.44 -10.89 36.52
N ILE A 328 14.63 -11.07 35.47
CA ILE A 328 13.45 -10.23 35.21
C ILE A 328 12.28 -10.64 36.12
N PRO A 329 11.69 -9.68 36.89
CA PRO A 329 10.46 -9.91 37.65
C PRO A 329 9.27 -10.24 36.72
N GLU A 330 8.48 -11.24 37.08
CA GLU A 330 7.34 -11.71 36.28
C GLU A 330 6.24 -10.65 36.11
N GLU A 331 6.16 -9.70 37.03
CA GLU A 331 5.18 -8.62 37.07
C GLU A 331 5.27 -7.67 35.86
N HIS A 332 6.46 -7.48 35.29
CA HIS A 332 6.66 -6.49 34.20
C HIS A 332 6.56 -7.06 32.79
N VAL A 333 6.73 -8.38 32.64
CA VAL A 333 6.86 -9.04 31.33
C VAL A 333 5.87 -10.20 31.17
N GLY A 334 5.36 -10.76 32.26
CA GLY A 334 4.46 -11.92 32.28
C GLY A 334 5.21 -13.25 32.12
N ALA A 335 4.75 -14.29 32.83
CA ALA A 335 5.41 -15.61 32.90
C ALA A 335 5.64 -16.27 31.52
N SER A 336 4.67 -16.15 30.60
CA SER A 336 4.78 -16.71 29.24
C SER A 336 5.88 -16.06 28.41
N ARG A 337 6.10 -14.74 28.53
CA ARG A 337 7.17 -14.04 27.78
C ARG A 337 8.53 -14.27 28.41
N LYS A 338 8.61 -14.32 29.75
CA LYS A 338 9.84 -14.70 30.48
C LYS A 338 10.36 -16.07 30.05
N ALA A 339 9.46 -17.06 29.92
CA ALA A 339 9.82 -18.41 29.43
C ALA A 339 10.35 -18.42 27.99
N ARG A 340 9.90 -17.49 27.13
CA ARG A 340 10.43 -17.36 25.77
C ARG A 340 11.79 -16.67 25.75
N PHE A 341 12.02 -15.72 26.65
CA PHE A 341 13.27 -14.97 26.68
C PHE A 341 14.44 -15.82 27.20
N SER A 342 14.19 -16.77 28.10
CA SER A 342 15.23 -17.72 28.56
C SER A 342 15.81 -18.59 27.44
N GLU A 343 15.12 -18.74 26.29
CA GLU A 343 15.70 -19.37 25.08
C GLU A 343 16.95 -18.63 24.59
N LEU A 344 17.05 -17.31 24.78
CA LEU A 344 18.24 -16.55 24.35
C LEU A 344 19.47 -16.94 25.15
N ASP A 345 19.34 -17.16 26.46
CA ASP A 345 20.45 -17.60 27.31
C ASP A 345 20.89 -19.03 26.98
N GLN A 346 19.94 -19.89 26.54
CA GLN A 346 20.26 -21.24 26.05
C GLN A 346 21.01 -21.22 24.71
N LEU A 347 20.67 -20.27 23.82
CA LEU A 347 21.32 -20.15 22.51
C LEU A 347 22.70 -19.49 22.60
N GLN A 348 22.82 -18.43 23.41
CA GLN A 348 24.07 -17.71 23.62
C GLN A 348 24.03 -17.01 24.99
N PRO A 349 24.88 -17.37 25.97
CA PRO A 349 24.86 -16.72 27.26
C PRO A 349 25.31 -15.24 27.17
N GLY A 350 24.75 -14.38 28.03
CA GLY A 350 25.19 -12.99 28.20
C GLY A 350 24.29 -11.93 27.56
N TRP A 351 23.04 -12.25 27.22
CA TRP A 351 22.07 -11.25 26.80
C TRP A 351 21.57 -10.44 28.00
N THR A 352 21.40 -9.13 27.80
CA THR A 352 20.82 -8.24 28.82
C THR A 352 19.55 -7.59 28.29
N ILE A 353 18.60 -7.33 29.18
CA ILE A 353 17.28 -6.79 28.84
C ILE A 353 17.02 -5.53 29.64
N GLU A 354 16.41 -4.54 28.98
CA GLU A 354 15.91 -3.31 29.57
C GLU A 354 14.43 -3.16 29.23
N VAL A 355 13.61 -2.81 30.22
CA VAL A 355 12.17 -2.63 30.06
C VAL A 355 11.81 -1.18 30.40
N LYS A 356 11.26 -0.45 29.42
CA LYS A 356 10.80 0.93 29.59
C LYS A 356 9.29 0.97 29.73
N GLY A 357 8.76 1.57 30.80
CA GLY A 357 7.33 1.63 31.05
C GLY A 357 6.58 2.45 30.01
N ARG A 358 5.36 2.02 29.65
CA ARG A 358 4.43 2.81 28.84
C ARG A 358 3.56 3.66 29.77
N PRO A 359 3.35 4.97 29.49
CA PRO A 359 2.38 5.77 30.23
C PRO A 359 0.98 5.18 30.02
N GLY A 360 0.35 4.71 31.10
CA GLY A 360 -1.00 4.11 31.07
C GLY A 360 -1.10 2.63 31.49
N GLY A 361 -0.03 2.01 32.03
CA GLY A 361 -0.16 0.73 32.75
C GLY A 361 -0.37 -0.51 31.87
N GLY A 362 0.41 -0.64 30.78
CA GLY A 362 0.43 -1.83 29.93
C GLY A 362 1.82 -2.49 29.86
N VAL A 363 1.87 -3.76 29.46
CA VAL A 363 3.13 -4.52 29.29
C VAL A 363 3.98 -3.85 28.21
N ALA A 364 5.15 -3.36 28.59
CA ALA A 364 6.07 -2.70 27.67
C ALA A 364 6.84 -3.68 26.78
N ASP A 365 7.26 -3.21 25.61
CA ASP A 365 8.14 -3.97 24.72
C ASP A 365 9.58 -3.89 25.24
N PRO A 366 10.20 -5.03 25.61
CA PRO A 366 11.57 -5.06 26.11
C PRO A 366 12.58 -4.79 24.98
N THR A 367 13.64 -4.06 25.32
CA THR A 367 14.82 -3.89 24.47
C THR A 367 15.88 -4.90 24.90
N PHE A 368 16.47 -5.62 23.95
CA PHE A 368 17.49 -6.63 24.21
C PHE A 368 18.85 -6.11 23.77
N TYR A 369 19.89 -6.51 24.49
CA TYR A 369 21.28 -6.19 24.18
C TYR A 369 22.07 -7.48 24.05
N SER A 370 22.74 -7.64 22.91
CA SER A 370 23.65 -8.76 22.69
C SER A 370 24.85 -8.71 23.65
N PRO A 371 25.58 -9.84 23.83
CA PRO A 371 26.84 -9.84 24.58
C PRO A 371 27.90 -8.86 24.03
N SER A 372 27.81 -8.49 22.74
CA SER A 372 28.66 -7.48 22.10
C SER A 372 28.17 -6.04 22.28
N GLY A 373 27.12 -5.80 23.08
CA GLY A 373 26.58 -4.47 23.36
C GLY A 373 25.63 -3.90 22.29
N GLN A 374 25.37 -4.63 21.21
CA GLN A 374 24.41 -4.20 20.17
C GLN A 374 22.97 -4.27 20.69
N GLN A 375 22.25 -3.15 20.58
CA GLN A 375 20.84 -3.02 20.94
C GLN A 375 19.93 -3.58 19.83
N VAL A 376 18.92 -4.36 20.20
CA VAL A 376 17.87 -4.84 19.31
C VAL A 376 16.50 -4.64 19.96
N SER A 377 15.56 -4.06 19.21
CA SER A 377 14.24 -3.65 19.72
C SER A 377 13.20 -4.77 19.77
N SER A 378 13.53 -5.98 19.28
CA SER A 378 12.60 -7.10 19.20
C SER A 378 13.27 -8.44 19.48
N PHE A 379 12.56 -9.30 20.21
CA PHE A 379 12.98 -10.67 20.52
C PHE A 379 13.25 -11.51 19.25
N ALA A 380 12.46 -11.33 18.19
CA ALA A 380 12.64 -12.08 16.95
C ALA A 380 14.00 -11.77 16.29
N ILE A 381 14.44 -10.51 16.37
CA ILE A 381 15.74 -10.07 15.88
C ILE A 381 16.84 -10.61 16.78
N ALA A 382 16.68 -10.53 18.11
CA ALA A 382 17.62 -11.08 19.08
C ALA A 382 17.87 -12.59 18.85
N ARG A 383 16.80 -13.37 18.67
CA ARG A 383 16.88 -14.83 18.43
C ARG A 383 17.56 -15.15 17.10
N ARG A 384 17.27 -14.39 16.04
CA ARG A 384 17.93 -14.56 14.74
C ARG A 384 19.44 -14.28 14.84
N THR A 385 19.82 -13.22 15.55
CA THR A 385 21.24 -12.86 15.78
C THR A 385 21.97 -13.92 16.61
N ALA A 386 21.33 -14.46 17.65
CA ALA A 386 21.89 -15.55 18.45
C ALA A 386 22.12 -16.81 17.59
N LEU A 387 21.12 -17.20 16.77
CA LEU A 387 21.22 -18.36 15.87
C LEU A 387 22.29 -18.18 14.79
N GLN A 388 22.40 -17.01 14.18
CA GLN A 388 23.42 -16.74 13.15
C GLN A 388 24.84 -16.87 13.67
N ARG A 389 25.11 -16.55 14.95
CA ARG A 389 26.44 -16.74 15.55
C ARG A 389 26.73 -18.19 15.91
N VAL A 390 25.73 -18.95 16.36
CA VAL A 390 25.88 -20.39 16.66
C VAL A 390 26.18 -21.19 15.39
N TYR A 391 25.47 -20.93 14.29
CA TYR A 391 25.66 -21.65 13.03
C TYR A 391 26.69 -21.03 12.07
N GLY A 392 27.04 -19.75 12.26
CA GLY A 392 28.04 -19.05 11.46
C GLY A 392 29.49 -19.41 11.81
N ARG A 393 29.73 -19.98 13.00
CA ARG A 393 31.08 -20.37 13.45
C ARG A 393 31.53 -21.73 12.89
N THR A 394 30.61 -22.56 12.42
CA THR A 394 30.89 -23.89 11.81
C THR A 394 31.45 -23.78 10.39
N ARG A 395 31.39 -22.61 9.74
CA ARG A 395 31.92 -22.40 8.37
C ARG A 395 33.37 -21.90 8.30
N MET A 396 34.05 -21.70 9.43
CA MET A 396 35.43 -21.16 9.48
C MET A 396 36.44 -22.10 10.16
N ILE A 397 36.34 -23.42 9.96
CA ILE A 397 37.35 -24.40 10.44
C ILE A 397 37.88 -25.32 9.30
N CYS A 398 37.45 -25.15 8.05
CA CYS A 398 37.98 -25.91 6.91
C CYS A 398 38.67 -25.00 5.89
N ALA A 399 39.76 -24.35 6.31
CA ALA A 399 40.72 -23.74 5.40
C ALA A 399 42.11 -23.75 6.07
N GLY A 400 42.75 -24.91 6.04
CA GLY A 400 44.11 -25.12 6.51
C GLY A 400 44.83 -26.12 5.60
N ASP A 401 45.85 -25.61 4.93
CA ASP A 401 47.08 -26.28 4.49
C ASP A 401 47.05 -27.33 3.37
N GLY A 402 47.45 -26.88 2.17
CA GLY A 402 48.13 -27.69 1.15
C GLY A 402 49.42 -26.97 0.70
N PRO A 403 50.57 -27.66 0.57
CA PRO A 403 51.88 -27.02 0.43
C PRO A 403 52.16 -26.54 -1.00
N LYS A 404 52.81 -25.38 -1.10
CA LYS A 404 53.35 -24.83 -2.35
C LYS A 404 54.66 -25.52 -2.71
N HIS A 405 54.74 -26.10 -3.91
CA HIS A 405 55.99 -26.46 -4.58
C HIS A 405 55.99 -25.97 -6.03
N GLY A 406 56.87 -25.00 -6.30
CA GLY A 406 57.92 -25.03 -7.32
C GLY A 406 57.59 -25.33 -8.79
N ASP A 407 57.87 -24.30 -9.60
CA ASP A 407 58.55 -24.32 -10.92
C ASP A 407 57.91 -24.99 -12.15
N GLY A 408 57.91 -24.22 -13.26
CA GLY A 408 57.76 -24.79 -14.60
C GLY A 408 57.22 -23.83 -15.67
N GLN A 409 58.10 -23.00 -16.23
CA GLN A 409 57.90 -22.32 -17.52
C GLN A 409 57.49 -23.32 -18.63
N CYS A 410 56.55 -22.92 -19.49
CA CYS A 410 56.62 -23.22 -20.93
C CYS A 410 55.71 -22.28 -21.75
N ARG A 411 56.38 -21.38 -22.46
CA ARG A 411 56.06 -20.62 -23.69
C ARG A 411 54.71 -19.96 -23.89
#